data_AF-A0A820CPB6-F1
#
_entry.id   AF-A0A820CPB6-F1
#
_cell.length_a   1.000
_cell.length_b   1.000
_cell.length_c   1.000
_cell.angle_alpha   90.00
_cell.angle_beta   90.00
_cell.angle_gamma   90.00
#
_symmetry.space_group_name_H-M   'P 1'
#
loop_
_entity.id
_entity.type
_entity.pdbx_description
1 polymer ?
#
loop_
_entity_poly.entity_id
_entity_poly.type
_entity_poly.pdbx_seq_one_letter_code
_entity_poly.pdbx_strand_id
1 'polypeptide(L)'
;MIRNISDEEFHAIKTLKNNKEIIISRADKGNAIVIMDRKDYMEKMQQILKLKQFIHTPNSLLKEKEKEMNNYLRQLHNENVITKQLYRQLSSTCSSLSCMYGQPKIHKQGYPLRPIISSIGSYNYELSKYLANLLKNNLTTKADSFIRDSFDLVTKIKNINCNKNLIMCSFDVDALYTNVPVKEAIEIAVNDMIKSKTINNTPFNKI
;
A
#
# COMPACT_ATOMS: atom_id res chain seq x y z
N MET A 1 -37.21 -6.15 -11.32
CA MET A 1 -35.97 -6.14 -10.51
C MET A 1 -36.35 -6.62 -9.11
N ILE A 2 -35.98 -7.83 -8.73
CA ILE A 2 -36.39 -8.42 -7.44
C ILE A 2 -35.65 -7.66 -6.33
N ARG A 3 -36.38 -7.02 -5.42
CA ARG A 3 -35.81 -6.40 -4.22
C ARG A 3 -35.58 -7.50 -3.20
N ASN A 4 -34.31 -7.79 -2.91
CA ASN A 4 -33.89 -8.75 -1.88
C ASN A 4 -33.94 -8.19 -0.44
N ILE A 5 -34.55 -7.01 -0.27
CA ILE A 5 -34.66 -6.29 1.00
C ILE A 5 -36.08 -5.73 1.12
N SER A 6 -36.65 -5.79 2.31
CA SER A 6 -37.96 -5.20 2.59
C SER A 6 -37.91 -3.67 2.51
N ASP A 7 -39.06 -3.02 2.38
CA ASP A 7 -39.12 -1.57 2.39
C ASP A 7 -38.69 -0.98 3.75
N GLU A 8 -38.95 -1.70 4.85
CA GLU A 8 -38.50 -1.35 6.20
C GLU A 8 -36.98 -1.41 6.31
N GLU A 9 -36.35 -2.50 5.83
CA GLU A 9 -34.89 -2.65 5.81
C GLU A 9 -34.23 -1.59 4.94
N PHE A 10 -34.81 -1.30 3.77
CA PHE A 10 -34.34 -0.24 2.90
C PHE A 10 -34.41 1.13 3.58
N HIS A 11 -35.51 1.41 4.29
CA HIS A 11 -35.65 2.64 5.06
C HIS A 11 -34.63 2.71 6.19
N ALA A 12 -34.42 1.62 6.94
CA ALA A 12 -33.42 1.56 8.00
C ALA A 12 -31.99 1.79 7.49
N ILE A 13 -31.61 1.18 6.36
CA ILE A 13 -30.32 1.39 5.70
C ILE A 13 -30.16 2.86 5.27
N LYS A 14 -31.22 3.46 4.71
CA LYS A 14 -31.21 4.86 4.29
C LYS A 14 -31.06 5.80 5.49
N THR A 15 -31.73 5.51 6.60
CA THR A 15 -31.62 6.26 7.85
C THR A 15 -30.21 6.16 8.43
N LEU A 16 -29.64 4.95 8.50
CA LEU A 16 -28.26 4.75 8.95
C LEU A 16 -27.25 5.48 8.07
N LYS A 17 -27.39 5.38 6.74
CA LYS A 17 -26.50 6.05 5.78
C LYS A 17 -26.54 7.57 5.92
N ASN A 18 -27.71 8.13 6.24
CA ASN A 18 -27.90 9.58 6.35
C ASN A 18 -27.58 10.13 7.76
N ASN A 19 -27.37 9.27 8.75
CA ASN A 19 -27.01 9.68 10.09
C ASN A 19 -25.58 10.25 10.12
N LYS A 20 -25.47 11.55 10.39
CA LYS A 20 -24.19 12.27 10.44
C LYS A 20 -23.43 12.05 11.76
N GLU A 21 -24.03 11.49 12.80
CA GLU A 21 -23.36 11.25 14.07
C GLU A 21 -22.56 9.93 14.09
N ILE A 22 -22.71 9.10 13.07
CA ILE A 22 -22.01 7.81 12.96
C ILE A 22 -21.05 7.77 11.76
N ILE A 23 -20.08 6.87 11.87
CA ILE A 23 -19.21 6.41 10.80
C ILE A 23 -19.47 4.92 10.61
N ILE A 24 -19.72 4.52 9.36
CA ILE A 24 -19.81 3.12 8.95
C ILE A 24 -18.53 2.80 8.20
N SER A 25 -17.74 1.87 8.72
CA SER A 25 -16.44 1.47 8.15
C SER A 25 -16.26 -0.04 8.17
N ARG A 26 -15.33 -0.56 7.38
CA ARG A 26 -14.93 -1.97 7.46
C ARG A 26 -13.95 -2.17 8.60
N ALA A 27 -14.09 -3.29 9.31
CA ALA A 27 -13.10 -3.73 10.28
C ALA A 27 -11.77 -4.08 9.59
N ASP A 28 -10.68 -3.83 10.30
CA ASP A 28 -9.32 -4.13 9.87
C ASP A 28 -9.07 -5.63 9.61
N LYS A 29 -9.78 -6.49 10.34
CA LYS A 29 -9.73 -7.96 10.23
C LYS A 29 -11.12 -8.54 10.47
N GLY A 30 -11.39 -9.71 9.87
CA GLY A 30 -12.61 -10.49 10.12
C GLY A 30 -13.81 -10.15 9.24
N ASN A 31 -13.64 -9.37 8.17
CA ASN A 31 -14.69 -9.03 7.19
C ASN A 31 -16.00 -8.49 7.84
N ALA A 32 -15.86 -7.75 8.94
CA ALA A 32 -16.98 -7.17 9.67
C ALA A 32 -17.23 -5.71 9.26
N ILE A 33 -18.47 -5.25 9.44
CA ILE A 33 -18.84 -3.83 9.37
C ILE A 33 -18.88 -3.28 10.78
N VAL A 34 -18.32 -2.08 10.97
CA VAL A 34 -18.25 -1.38 12.25
C VAL A 34 -19.04 -0.09 12.13
N ILE A 35 -19.95 0.12 13.07
CA ILE A 35 -20.62 1.39 13.30
C ILE A 35 -19.96 2.00 14.52
N MET A 36 -19.50 3.25 14.39
CA MET A 36 -18.84 3.97 15.47
C MET A 36 -19.31 5.41 15.53
N ASP A 37 -19.24 5.99 16.72
CA ASP A 37 -19.50 7.41 16.92
C ASP A 37 -18.50 8.24 16.08
N ARG A 38 -19.01 9.25 15.37
CA ARG A 38 -18.20 10.09 14.50
C ARG A 38 -17.20 10.91 15.29
N LYS A 39 -17.56 11.40 16.47
CA LYS A 39 -16.68 12.22 17.30
C LYS A 39 -15.48 11.39 17.78
N ASP A 40 -15.71 10.18 18.32
CA ASP A 40 -14.62 9.26 18.71
C ASP A 40 -13.71 8.92 17.51
N TYR A 41 -14.30 8.62 16.35
CA TYR A 41 -13.53 8.38 15.13
C TYR A 41 -12.66 9.56 14.73
N MET A 42 -13.22 10.77 14.72
CA MET A 42 -12.49 11.99 14.35
C MET A 42 -11.37 12.30 15.35
N GLU A 43 -11.61 12.13 16.65
CA GLU A 43 -10.60 12.29 17.69
C GLU A 43 -9.44 11.31 17.49
N LYS A 44 -9.73 10.02 17.26
CA LYS A 44 -8.70 9.00 16.95
C LYS A 44 -7.92 9.34 15.69
N MET A 45 -8.58 9.80 14.63
CA MET A 45 -7.90 10.22 13.39
C MET A 45 -6.99 11.44 13.62
N GLN A 46 -7.44 12.43 14.40
CA GLN A 46 -6.62 13.58 14.75
C GLN A 46 -5.40 13.19 15.58
N GLN A 47 -5.53 12.24 16.52
CA GLN A 47 -4.40 11.71 17.27
C GLN A 47 -3.35 11.07 16.33
N ILE A 48 -3.79 10.33 15.31
CA ILE A 48 -2.88 9.76 14.30
C ILE A 48 -2.16 10.87 13.52
N LEU A 49 -2.87 11.94 13.14
CA LEU A 49 -2.29 13.07 12.40
C LEU A 49 -1.29 13.90 13.22
N LYS A 50 -1.29 13.78 14.55
CA LYS A 50 -0.29 14.42 15.43
C LYS A 50 1.04 13.66 15.49
N LEU A 51 1.10 12.46 14.94
CA LEU A 51 2.34 11.67 14.94
C LEU A 51 3.39 12.32 14.02
N LYS A 52 4.67 12.15 14.36
CA LYS A 52 5.82 12.77 13.68
C LYS A 52 5.94 12.48 12.19
N GLN A 53 5.31 11.41 11.70
CA GLN A 53 5.29 11.06 10.28
C GLN A 53 4.38 11.96 9.42
N PHE A 54 3.51 12.77 10.03
CA PHE A 54 2.61 13.68 9.33
C PHE A 54 3.05 15.13 9.54
N ILE A 55 3.07 15.88 8.44
CA ILE A 55 3.35 17.31 8.43
C ILE A 55 2.22 18.06 7.74
N HIS A 56 1.80 19.17 8.33
CA HIS A 56 0.79 20.03 7.72
C HIS A 56 1.39 20.69 6.47
N THR A 57 0.68 20.57 5.36
CA THR A 57 1.19 20.95 4.03
C THR A 57 0.11 21.73 3.27
N PRO A 58 0.46 22.83 2.56
CA PRO A 58 -0.52 23.58 1.79
C PRO A 58 -0.97 22.82 0.55
N ASN A 59 -2.23 23.03 0.15
CA ASN A 59 -2.82 22.40 -1.04
C ASN A 59 -2.10 22.79 -2.35
N SER A 60 -1.37 23.92 -2.38
CA SER A 60 -0.56 24.34 -3.52
C SER A 60 0.54 23.33 -3.88
N LEU A 61 1.03 22.56 -2.90
CA LEU A 61 2.10 21.58 -3.12
C LEU A 61 1.69 20.48 -4.10
N LEU A 62 0.40 20.11 -4.15
CA LEU A 62 -0.08 19.08 -5.07
C LEU A 62 0.22 19.45 -6.53
N LYS A 63 -0.15 20.67 -6.94
CA LYS A 63 0.05 21.14 -8.32
C LYS A 63 1.53 21.28 -8.64
N GLU A 64 2.33 21.71 -7.67
CA GLU A 64 3.78 21.82 -7.80
C GLU A 64 4.41 20.44 -8.03
N LYS A 65 4.05 19.44 -7.21
CA LYS A 65 4.57 18.06 -7.32
C LYS A 65 4.10 17.34 -8.57
N GLU A 66 2.84 17.54 -8.98
CA GLU A 66 2.34 17.04 -10.26
C GLU A 66 3.12 17.62 -11.43
N LYS A 67 3.39 18.94 -11.41
CA LYS A 67 4.18 19.62 -12.44
C LYS A 67 5.63 19.13 -12.46
N GLU A 68 6.26 19.00 -11.30
CA GLU A 68 7.62 18.47 -11.14
C GLU A 68 7.73 17.07 -11.76
N MET A 69 6.82 16.16 -11.39
CA MET A 69 6.78 14.80 -11.93
C MET A 69 6.57 14.79 -13.45
N ASN A 70 5.60 15.55 -13.95
CA ASN A 70 5.32 15.60 -15.39
C ASN A 70 6.47 16.21 -16.20
N ASN A 71 7.17 17.20 -15.64
CA ASN A 71 8.36 17.76 -16.28
C ASN A 71 9.48 16.71 -16.38
N TYR A 72 9.70 15.93 -15.31
CA TYR A 72 10.68 14.86 -15.32
C TYR A 72 10.31 13.76 -16.34
N LEU A 73 9.05 13.33 -16.38
CA LEU A 73 8.57 12.38 -17.39
C LEU A 73 8.74 12.91 -18.82
N ARG A 74 8.53 14.21 -19.03
CA ARG A 74 8.74 14.85 -20.33
C ARG A 74 10.21 14.84 -20.73
N GLN A 75 11.12 15.13 -19.79
CA GLN A 75 12.55 15.04 -20.03
C GLN A 75 12.93 13.61 -20.48
N LEU A 76 12.51 12.58 -19.74
CA LEU A 76 12.77 11.18 -20.10
C LEU A 76 12.25 10.80 -21.49
N HIS A 77 11.08 11.33 -21.87
CA HIS A 77 10.53 11.11 -23.21
C HIS A 77 11.36 11.81 -24.30
N ASN A 78 11.78 13.06 -24.06
CA ASN A 78 12.60 13.82 -25.00
C ASN A 78 13.98 13.19 -25.21
N GLU A 79 14.53 12.57 -24.17
CA GLU A 79 15.78 11.80 -24.21
C GLU A 79 15.58 10.38 -24.78
N ASN A 80 14.37 10.02 -25.24
CA ASN A 80 14.00 8.69 -25.76
C ASN A 80 14.20 7.53 -24.75
N VAL A 81 14.26 7.82 -23.45
CA VAL A 81 14.36 6.80 -22.38
C VAL A 81 13.05 6.04 -22.23
N ILE A 82 11.91 6.72 -22.42
CA ILE A 82 10.57 6.13 -22.37
C ILE A 82 9.80 6.36 -23.67
N THR A 83 8.96 5.39 -24.05
CA THR A 83 8.12 5.51 -25.24
C THR A 83 7.01 6.55 -25.03
N LYS A 84 6.49 7.11 -26.13
CA LYS A 84 5.33 8.01 -26.11
C LYS A 84 4.10 7.40 -25.42
N GLN A 85 3.89 6.09 -25.61
CA GLN A 85 2.81 5.36 -24.97
C GLN A 85 3.00 5.32 -23.44
N LEU A 86 4.20 4.97 -22.98
CA LEU A 86 4.49 4.92 -21.56
C LEU A 86 4.43 6.32 -20.93
N TYR A 87 4.97 7.34 -21.59
CA TYR A 87 4.86 8.73 -21.15
C TYR A 87 3.40 9.14 -20.91
N ARG A 88 2.50 8.85 -21.87
CA ARG A 88 1.06 9.15 -21.73
C ARG A 88 0.39 8.40 -20.59
N GLN A 89 0.80 7.15 -20.36
CA GLN A 89 0.26 6.34 -19.26
C GLN A 89 0.70 6.87 -17.88
N LEU A 90 1.96 7.31 -17.76
CA LEU A 90 2.53 7.76 -16.49
C LEU A 90 2.20 9.22 -16.17
N SER A 91 1.95 10.04 -17.19
CA SER A 91 1.61 11.45 -17.02
C SER A 91 0.29 11.61 -16.31
N SER A 92 0.23 12.55 -15.36
CA SER A 92 -1.00 12.90 -14.66
C SER A 92 -1.54 14.24 -15.15
N THR A 93 -2.86 14.34 -15.29
CA THR A 93 -3.54 15.60 -15.56
C THR A 93 -4.76 15.68 -14.66
N CYS A 94 -4.82 16.74 -13.83
CA CYS A 94 -5.90 16.99 -12.88
C CYS A 94 -5.93 16.00 -11.71
N SER A 95 -4.79 15.84 -11.04
CA SER A 95 -4.71 14.99 -9.86
C SER A 95 -5.56 15.48 -8.68
N SER A 96 -6.00 14.56 -7.83
CA SER A 96 -6.67 14.83 -6.56
C SER A 96 -5.75 14.55 -5.38
N LEU A 97 -6.06 15.18 -4.23
CA LEU A 97 -5.40 14.83 -2.98
C LEU A 97 -5.75 13.40 -2.58
N SER A 98 -4.75 12.67 -2.08
CA SER A 98 -4.98 11.34 -1.50
C SER A 98 -5.90 11.47 -0.28
N CYS A 99 -6.85 10.55 -0.16
CA CYS A 99 -7.80 10.53 0.94
C CYS A 99 -7.33 9.57 2.03
N MET A 100 -7.34 10.01 3.29
CA MET A 100 -7.01 9.18 4.44
C MET A 100 -8.27 8.76 5.19
N TYR A 101 -8.34 7.49 5.58
CA TYR A 101 -9.41 6.96 6.44
C TYR A 101 -8.88 5.88 7.39
N GLY A 102 -9.60 5.62 8.47
CA GLY A 102 -9.25 4.65 9.51
C GLY A 102 -10.09 3.39 9.44
N GLN A 103 -9.45 2.23 9.51
CA GLN A 103 -10.12 0.94 9.70
C GLN A 103 -10.04 0.51 11.17
N PRO A 104 -11.16 0.25 11.87
CA PRO A 104 -11.11 -0.13 13.28
C PRO A 104 -10.48 -1.51 13.50
N LYS A 105 -9.46 -1.57 14.37
CA LYS A 105 -8.85 -2.83 14.82
C LYS A 105 -9.68 -3.43 15.95
N ILE A 106 -10.82 -4.05 15.62
CA ILE A 106 -11.78 -4.61 16.59
C ILE A 106 -11.19 -5.72 17.49
N HIS A 107 -10.06 -6.31 17.08
CA HIS A 107 -9.33 -7.34 17.81
C HIS A 107 -8.29 -6.77 18.80
N LYS A 108 -8.21 -5.45 18.97
CA LYS A 108 -7.31 -4.79 19.92
C LYS A 108 -8.11 -3.94 20.92
N GLN A 109 -7.67 -3.91 22.18
CA GLN A 109 -8.29 -3.09 23.22
C GLN A 109 -8.26 -1.60 22.83
N GLY A 110 -9.34 -0.89 23.15
CA GLY A 110 -9.52 0.52 22.78
C GLY A 110 -9.87 0.77 21.31
N TYR A 111 -9.98 -0.30 20.50
CA TYR A 111 -10.37 -0.25 19.10
C TYR A 111 -9.60 0.82 18.28
N PRO A 112 -8.25 0.79 18.29
CA PRO A 112 -7.44 1.76 17.58
C PRO A 112 -7.70 1.67 16.07
N LEU A 113 -7.55 2.79 15.36
CA LEU A 113 -7.70 2.85 13.91
C LEU A 113 -6.38 2.46 13.21
N ARG A 114 -6.46 1.66 12.14
CA ARG A 114 -5.39 1.55 11.15
C ARG A 114 -5.59 2.67 10.12
N PRO A 115 -4.68 3.63 10.00
CA PRO A 115 -4.76 4.63 8.94
C PRO A 115 -4.46 3.99 7.58
N ILE A 116 -5.29 4.30 6.60
CA ILE A 116 -5.14 3.91 5.19
C ILE A 116 -5.16 5.19 4.36
N ILE A 117 -4.20 5.30 3.44
CA ILE A 117 -4.13 6.39 2.46
C ILE A 117 -4.54 5.80 1.11
N SER A 118 -5.65 6.29 0.57
CA SER A 118 -6.06 6.00 -0.80
C SER A 118 -5.38 6.99 -1.73
N SER A 119 -4.41 6.50 -2.50
CA SER A 119 -3.72 7.27 -3.54
C SER A 119 -4.43 7.22 -4.90
N ILE A 120 -5.64 6.66 -4.98
CA ILE A 120 -6.40 6.63 -6.24
C ILE A 120 -6.69 8.07 -6.70
N GLY A 121 -6.31 8.38 -7.93
CA GLY A 121 -6.47 9.73 -8.51
C GLY A 121 -5.36 10.72 -8.13
N SER A 122 -4.40 10.33 -7.27
CA SER A 122 -3.23 11.16 -6.98
C SER A 122 -2.26 11.23 -8.16
N TYR A 123 -1.44 12.28 -8.19
CA TYR A 123 -0.57 12.58 -9.32
C TYR A 123 0.43 11.45 -9.62
N ASN A 124 0.91 10.76 -8.59
CA ASN A 124 1.89 9.69 -8.69
C ASN A 124 1.27 8.30 -8.76
N TYR A 125 -0.06 8.15 -8.88
CA TYR A 125 -0.72 6.84 -8.81
C TYR A 125 -0.25 5.87 -9.90
N GLU A 126 -0.33 6.28 -11.17
CA GLU A 126 0.07 5.42 -12.29
C GLU A 126 1.57 5.15 -12.30
N LEU A 127 2.38 6.14 -11.94
CA LEU A 127 3.82 5.98 -11.76
C LEU A 127 4.14 4.97 -10.65
N SER A 128 3.49 5.08 -9.50
CA SER A 128 3.68 4.17 -8.36
C SER A 128 3.29 2.74 -8.73
N LYS A 129 2.19 2.56 -9.46
CA LYS A 129 1.74 1.26 -9.96
C LYS A 129 2.73 0.65 -10.94
N TYR A 130 3.27 1.47 -11.85
CA TYR A 130 4.31 1.05 -12.80
C TYR A 130 5.58 0.59 -12.07
N LEU A 131 6.08 1.40 -11.13
CA LEU A 131 7.26 1.08 -10.32
C LEU A 131 7.03 -0.18 -9.45
N ALA A 132 5.87 -0.31 -8.81
CA ALA A 132 5.54 -1.49 -8.02
C ALA A 132 5.58 -2.78 -8.84
N ASN A 133 5.07 -2.75 -10.08
CA ASN A 133 5.15 -3.89 -10.99
C ASN A 133 6.60 -4.20 -11.39
N LEU A 134 7.41 -3.17 -11.66
CA LEU A 134 8.83 -3.36 -11.95
C LEU A 134 9.58 -3.99 -10.77
N LEU A 135 9.38 -3.48 -9.55
CA LEU A 135 9.99 -4.02 -8.33
C LEU A 135 9.55 -5.45 -8.08
N LYS A 136 8.25 -5.74 -8.23
CA LYS A 136 7.71 -7.09 -8.04
C LYS A 136 8.38 -8.10 -8.97
N ASN A 137 8.47 -7.77 -10.27
CA ASN A 137 8.97 -8.69 -11.29
C ASN A 137 10.48 -8.88 -11.26
N ASN A 138 11.23 -7.85 -10.84
CA ASN A 138 12.69 -7.88 -10.88
C ASN A 138 13.34 -8.24 -9.55
N LEU A 139 12.68 -7.94 -8.42
CA LEU A 139 13.25 -8.10 -7.08
C LEU A 139 12.44 -9.10 -6.26
N THR A 140 11.17 -8.81 -6.02
CA THR A 140 10.37 -9.55 -5.02
C THR A 140 10.25 -11.02 -5.37
N THR A 141 9.94 -11.37 -6.63
CA THR A 141 9.78 -12.78 -7.03
C THR A 141 11.09 -13.55 -7.14
N LYS A 142 12.25 -12.88 -7.09
CA LYS A 142 13.58 -13.49 -7.17
C LYS A 142 14.24 -13.70 -5.82
N ALA A 143 13.71 -13.10 -4.75
CA ALA A 143 14.26 -13.24 -3.42
C ALA A 143 14.03 -14.67 -2.89
N ASP A 144 15.05 -15.29 -2.28
CA ASP A 144 14.93 -16.64 -1.71
C ASP A 144 13.87 -16.74 -0.60
N SER A 145 13.68 -15.63 0.14
CA SER A 145 12.68 -15.48 1.18
C SER A 145 11.27 -15.23 0.66
N PHE A 146 11.08 -15.08 -0.65
CA PHE A 146 9.77 -14.83 -1.23
C PHE A 146 8.83 -16.01 -1.01
N ILE A 147 7.66 -15.72 -0.44
CA ILE A 147 6.56 -16.66 -0.28
C ILE A 147 5.40 -16.11 -1.11
N ARG A 148 4.91 -16.90 -2.07
CA ARG A 148 3.85 -16.45 -2.97
C ARG A 148 2.49 -16.36 -2.26
N ASP A 149 2.16 -17.40 -1.52
CA ASP A 149 0.87 -17.59 -0.86
C ASP A 149 0.99 -18.61 0.29
N SER A 150 -0.12 -18.87 0.98
CA SER A 150 -0.17 -19.82 2.11
C SER A 150 0.11 -21.27 1.70
N PHE A 151 -0.21 -21.67 0.46
CA PHE A 151 0.05 -23.03 -0.02
C PHE A 151 1.53 -23.23 -0.37
N ASP A 152 2.16 -22.23 -0.96
CA ASP A 152 3.62 -22.19 -1.19
C ASP A 152 4.37 -22.28 0.14
N LEU A 153 3.94 -21.53 1.16
CA LEU A 153 4.52 -21.61 2.51
C LEU A 153 4.45 -23.03 3.08
N VAL A 154 3.27 -23.66 3.05
CA VAL A 154 3.07 -25.03 3.55
C VAL A 154 3.96 -26.02 2.80
N THR A 155 4.08 -25.87 1.49
CA THR A 155 4.91 -26.73 0.64
C THR A 155 6.39 -26.59 1.01
N LYS A 156 6.88 -25.36 1.15
CA LYS A 156 8.26 -25.08 1.55
C LYS A 156 8.59 -25.64 2.92
N ILE A 157 7.71 -25.45 3.91
CA ILE A 157 7.89 -25.99 5.26
C ILE A 157 7.93 -27.52 5.27
N LYS A 158 7.03 -28.19 4.52
CA LYS A 158 7.01 -29.66 4.42
C LYS A 158 8.29 -30.25 3.84
N ASN A 159 8.97 -29.50 2.98
CA ASN A 159 10.21 -29.94 2.33
C ASN A 159 11.47 -29.66 3.18
N ILE A 160 11.36 -29.03 4.34
CA ILE A 160 12.47 -28.85 5.27
C ILE A 160 12.81 -30.22 5.88
N ASN A 161 14.05 -30.66 5.70
CA ASN A 161 14.48 -31.99 6.15
C ASN A 161 14.66 -32.01 7.68
N CYS A 162 13.73 -32.65 8.38
CA CYS A 162 13.67 -32.68 9.85
C CYS A 162 14.55 -33.77 10.49
N ASN A 163 15.79 -33.94 10.02
CA ASN A 163 16.70 -34.96 10.54
C ASN A 163 17.27 -34.66 11.95
N LYS A 164 16.80 -33.61 12.61
CA LYS A 164 17.21 -33.18 13.96
C LYS A 164 15.98 -32.67 14.73
N ASN A 165 16.09 -32.59 16.05
CA ASN A 165 15.13 -31.89 16.89
C ASN A 165 15.14 -30.39 16.53
N LEU A 166 14.14 -29.95 15.77
CA LEU A 166 13.97 -28.55 15.37
C LEU A 166 12.96 -27.85 16.28
N ILE A 167 13.22 -26.57 16.54
CA ILE A 167 12.28 -25.66 17.21
C ILE A 167 11.78 -24.68 16.16
N MET A 168 10.46 -24.52 16.07
CA MET A 168 9.84 -23.50 15.23
C MET A 168 9.60 -22.24 16.06
N CYS A 169 10.13 -21.11 15.59
CA CYS A 169 9.91 -19.80 16.19
C CYS A 169 9.10 -18.92 15.23
N SER A 170 8.17 -18.14 15.77
CA SER A 170 7.41 -17.14 15.02
C SER A 170 7.71 -15.76 15.57
N PHE A 171 8.01 -14.83 14.67
CA PHE A 171 8.29 -13.43 14.98
C PHE A 171 7.33 -12.54 14.20
N ASP A 172 6.82 -11.50 14.85
CA ASP A 172 6.01 -10.46 14.21
C ASP A 172 6.78 -9.14 14.25
N VAL A 173 6.82 -8.44 13.11
CA VAL A 173 7.50 -7.15 13.01
C VAL A 173 6.50 -6.05 13.27
N ASP A 174 6.71 -5.27 14.32
CA ASP A 174 5.80 -4.16 14.63
C ASP A 174 6.01 -2.98 13.67
N ALA A 175 4.89 -2.43 13.20
CA ALA A 175 4.83 -1.22 12.38
C ALA A 175 5.79 -1.21 11.16
N LEU A 176 5.90 -2.34 10.44
CA LEU A 176 6.81 -2.52 9.30
C LEU A 176 6.83 -1.33 8.32
N TYR A 177 5.66 -0.89 7.84
CA TYR A 177 5.57 0.18 6.82
C TYR A 177 6.16 1.52 7.25
N THR A 178 6.10 1.86 8.55
CA THR A 178 6.61 3.14 9.06
C THR A 178 8.08 3.09 9.46
N ASN A 179 8.65 1.88 9.58
CA ASN A 179 10.01 1.66 10.04
C ASN A 179 10.97 1.23 8.91
N VAL A 180 10.52 1.20 7.64
CA VAL A 180 11.42 0.91 6.51
C VAL A 180 12.40 2.07 6.32
N PRO A 181 13.73 1.84 6.29
CA PRO A 181 14.71 2.86 5.94
C PRO A 181 14.61 3.17 4.44
N VAL A 182 13.74 4.12 4.08
CA VAL A 182 13.33 4.38 2.68
C VAL A 182 14.52 4.64 1.76
N LYS A 183 15.50 5.43 2.20
CA LYS A 183 16.68 5.77 1.38
C LYS A 183 17.51 4.53 1.05
N GLU A 184 17.83 3.74 2.07
CA GLU A 184 18.59 2.49 1.92
C GLU A 184 17.82 1.48 1.05
N ALA A 185 16.51 1.35 1.26
CA ALA A 185 15.66 0.48 0.45
C ALA A 185 15.64 0.87 -1.03
N ILE A 186 15.63 2.18 -1.34
CA ILE A 186 15.73 2.68 -2.73
C ILE A 186 17.10 2.33 -3.32
N GLU A 187 18.19 2.56 -2.58
CA GLU A 187 19.55 2.27 -3.04
C GLU A 187 19.73 0.77 -3.35
N ILE A 188 19.29 -0.11 -2.45
CA ILE A 188 19.32 -1.56 -2.66
C ILE A 188 18.51 -1.94 -3.89
N ALA A 189 17.27 -1.46 -4.00
CA ALA A 189 16.39 -1.78 -5.12
C ALA A 189 16.98 -1.36 -6.47
N VAL A 190 17.55 -0.16 -6.56
CA VAL A 190 18.18 0.35 -7.78
C VAL A 190 19.42 -0.46 -8.13
N ASN A 191 20.28 -0.75 -7.15
CA ASN A 191 21.49 -1.55 -7.36
C ASN A 191 21.16 -2.94 -7.89
N ASP A 192 20.16 -3.62 -7.31
CA ASP A 192 19.77 -4.96 -7.73
C ASP A 192 19.09 -4.94 -9.10
N MET A 193 18.27 -3.93 -9.40
CA MET A 193 17.66 -3.76 -10.72
C MET A 193 18.71 -3.51 -11.81
N ILE A 194 19.75 -2.72 -11.54
CA ILE A 194 20.83 -2.45 -12.51
C ILE A 194 21.71 -3.68 -12.69
N LYS A 195 22.15 -4.33 -11.60
CA LYS A 195 22.94 -5.57 -11.66
C LYS A 195 22.24 -6.67 -12.47
N SER A 196 20.90 -6.76 -12.35
CA SER A 196 20.10 -7.74 -13.10
C SER A 196 20.14 -7.56 -14.63
N LYS A 197 20.54 -6.38 -15.15
CA LYS A 197 20.73 -6.13 -16.59
C LYS A 197 22.14 -6.39 -17.10
N THR A 198 23.13 -6.57 -16.21
CA THR A 198 24.56 -6.70 -16.58
C THR A 198 25.05 -8.15 -16.60
N ILE A 199 24.21 -9.15 -16.28
CA ILE A 199 24.65 -10.56 -16.23
C ILE A 199 23.82 -11.42 -17.17
N ASN A 200 24.10 -11.31 -18.46
CA ASN A 200 24.07 -12.47 -19.36
C ASN A 200 25.46 -13.12 -19.27
N ASN A 201 25.49 -14.39 -18.85
CA ASN A 201 26.66 -15.21 -18.52
C ASN A 201 27.51 -14.68 -17.34
N THR A 202 27.48 -15.39 -16.21
CA THR A 202 28.57 -16.35 -15.92
C THR A 202 28.32 -17.17 -14.64
N PRO A 203 28.92 -18.37 -14.56
CA PRO A 203 29.01 -19.21 -13.35
C PRO A 203 30.03 -18.62 -12.36
N PHE A 204 30.22 -19.28 -11.20
CA PHE A 204 31.15 -19.01 -10.07
C PHE A 204 30.50 -18.30 -8.87
N ASN A 205 30.30 -18.97 -7.73
CA ASN A 205 31.26 -19.49 -6.73
C ASN A 205 31.98 -18.41 -5.90
N LYS A 206 31.76 -18.50 -4.57
CA LYS A 206 32.58 -18.08 -3.42
C LYS A 206 32.98 -16.60 -3.30
N ILE A 207 32.64 -15.97 -2.16
CA ILE A 207 33.39 -16.15 -0.90
C ILE A 207 32.40 -16.51 0.20
#